data_AF-A0A9W8M273-F1
#
_entry.id   AF-A0A9W8M273-F1
#
_cell.length_a   1.000
_cell.length_b   1.000
_cell.length_c   1.000
_cell.angle_alpha   90.00
_cell.angle_beta   90.00
_cell.angle_gamma   90.00
#
_symmetry.space_group_name_H-M   'P 1'
#
loop_
_entity.id
_entity.type
_entity.pdbx_description
1 polymer ?
#
loop_
_entity_poly.entity_id
_entity_poly.type
_entity_poly.pdbx_seq_one_letter_code
_entity_poly.pdbx_strand_id
1 'polypeptide(L)'
;MSAEMEPPAEKRQRSDKPAASQAPAVSINPWYLTPDFILPFRAAFTSALTSTYTHTSPDSSSCGTILSHPFHTAKLQNILPPDFLHSLKQELLTLPWHERSNDLYTFHQTDDLALNPLPHIKALRDYLASDQFVTLMETLTGTELARGHLDIAAQRYRKGGHLLCHDDDVQRGKWARRIAYIIYLVDEQWAEEDGGALGLYTNDDAGQPNEVVARLTPEFNSLGFFLTGLVSFHTVEEITVKDPRRERWSVTGWFYGASEPLATEDRPLSPSLLPALQPFDDHAMECAKWVSPDYLSPKTQDQIQDMFLDQSSVQLRQFLLPDVYAQIIAEADSPSTLLGPPHLRRYLELVPPPTSTLAALLAFLRSSTFAQLLTALTSIDTVAASQQLRRFEHGHYTLIHDQVQEPFGLDVSLSLQPTDLEWDDAWGGATHYIADKDELLRIAPEANSLSLVLRDEGTLRFVKFLNHMAPVSRQEVAMVFDIAPSESEDEDDE
;
A
#
# COMPACT_ATOMS: atom_id res chain seq x y z
N MET A 1 3.31 56.16 -64.52
CA MET A 1 1.96 55.59 -64.65
C MET A 1 2.06 54.41 -65.60
N SER A 2 2.11 53.19 -65.07
CA SER A 2 1.75 51.96 -65.76
C SER A 2 1.54 50.93 -64.65
N ALA A 3 0.28 50.59 -64.41
CA ALA A 3 -0.11 49.51 -63.51
C ALA A 3 0.11 48.18 -64.26
N GLU A 4 0.93 47.30 -63.71
CA GLU A 4 1.04 45.91 -64.19
C GLU A 4 0.10 45.03 -63.36
N MET A 5 -0.78 44.33 -64.08
CA MET A 5 -1.77 43.41 -63.55
C MET A 5 -1.11 42.12 -63.07
N GLU A 6 -1.50 41.63 -61.89
CA GLU A 6 -1.19 40.28 -61.43
C GLU A 6 -1.93 39.20 -62.26
N PRO A 7 -1.32 38.03 -62.51
CA PRO A 7 -1.96 36.91 -63.19
C PRO A 7 -2.92 36.12 -62.26
N PRO A 8 -3.89 35.38 -62.82
CA PRO A 8 -4.94 34.73 -62.04
C PRO A 8 -4.43 33.50 -61.26
N ALA A 9 -4.95 33.33 -60.05
CA ALA A 9 -4.59 32.27 -59.11
C ALA A 9 -4.87 30.84 -59.66
N GLU A 10 -3.85 29.98 -59.56
CA GLU A 10 -3.97 28.54 -59.79
C GLU A 10 -4.95 27.90 -58.79
N LYS A 11 -5.87 27.09 -59.32
CA LYS A 11 -6.76 26.23 -58.54
C LYS A 11 -5.91 25.23 -57.74
N ARG A 12 -5.79 25.45 -56.42
CA ARG A 12 -5.27 24.45 -55.48
C ARG A 12 -6.08 23.15 -55.62
N GLN A 13 -5.42 22.08 -56.06
CA GLN A 13 -5.92 20.72 -55.93
C GLN A 13 -6.26 20.46 -54.47
N ARG A 14 -7.47 19.93 -54.22
CA ARG A 14 -7.85 19.41 -52.91
C ARG A 14 -6.85 18.32 -52.54
N SER A 15 -6.06 18.58 -51.50
CA SER A 15 -5.28 17.55 -50.82
C SER A 15 -6.24 16.45 -50.36
N ASP A 16 -5.93 15.21 -50.74
CA ASP A 16 -6.63 14.04 -50.23
C ASP A 16 -6.72 14.09 -48.71
N LYS A 17 -7.94 13.98 -48.19
CA LYS A 17 -8.16 13.69 -46.77
C LYS A 17 -7.43 12.37 -46.47
N PRO A 18 -6.68 12.25 -45.37
CA PRO A 18 -6.23 10.94 -44.93
C PRO A 18 -7.48 10.07 -44.74
N ALA A 19 -7.46 8.87 -45.34
CA ALA A 19 -8.51 7.89 -45.18
C ALA A 19 -8.82 7.74 -43.68
N ALA A 20 -10.10 7.83 -43.31
CA ALA A 20 -10.52 7.54 -41.95
C ALA A 20 -10.07 6.10 -41.64
N SER A 21 -9.04 5.96 -40.81
CA SER A 21 -8.67 4.68 -40.21
C SER A 21 -9.95 4.13 -39.58
N GLN A 22 -10.40 2.97 -40.06
CA GLN A 22 -11.50 2.25 -39.41
C GLN A 22 -11.11 2.05 -37.95
N ALA A 23 -12.03 2.36 -37.03
CA ALA A 23 -11.80 2.13 -35.61
C ALA A 23 -11.39 0.66 -35.41
N PRO A 24 -10.36 0.37 -34.60
CA PRO A 24 -9.91 -0.99 -34.40
C PRO A 24 -11.04 -1.81 -33.80
N ALA A 25 -11.41 -2.90 -34.48
CA ALA A 25 -12.44 -3.81 -33.99
C ALA A 25 -11.86 -4.62 -32.82
N VAL A 26 -12.55 -4.59 -31.69
CA VAL A 26 -12.19 -5.36 -30.50
C VAL A 26 -13.41 -6.11 -30.01
N SER A 27 -13.21 -7.40 -29.72
CA SER A 27 -14.20 -8.26 -29.09
C SER A 27 -13.47 -9.32 -28.27
N ILE A 28 -14.10 -9.78 -27.20
CA ILE A 28 -13.57 -10.90 -26.43
C ILE A 28 -13.49 -12.16 -27.32
N ASN A 29 -12.57 -13.07 -26.99
CA ASN A 29 -12.49 -14.40 -27.59
C ASN A 29 -13.90 -15.04 -27.63
N PRO A 30 -14.42 -15.39 -28.83
CA PRO A 30 -15.80 -15.85 -29.00
C PRO A 30 -16.19 -17.06 -28.16
N TRP A 31 -15.21 -17.88 -27.75
CA TRP A 31 -15.47 -19.04 -26.89
C TRP A 31 -16.12 -18.63 -25.55
N TYR A 32 -15.73 -17.49 -24.97
CA TYR A 32 -16.32 -16.96 -23.73
C TYR A 32 -17.78 -16.53 -23.88
N LEU A 33 -18.28 -16.40 -25.11
CA LEU A 33 -19.67 -16.07 -25.41
C LEU A 33 -20.54 -17.31 -25.64
N THR A 34 -19.95 -18.51 -25.61
CA THR A 34 -20.67 -19.75 -25.87
C THR A 34 -21.41 -20.24 -24.62
N PRO A 35 -22.59 -20.89 -24.78
CA PRO A 35 -23.26 -21.55 -23.66
C PRO A 35 -22.41 -22.63 -22.99
N ASP A 36 -21.54 -23.29 -23.77
CA ASP A 36 -20.60 -24.31 -23.31
C ASP A 36 -19.65 -23.77 -22.23
N PHE A 37 -19.14 -22.54 -22.40
CA PHE A 37 -18.37 -21.86 -21.37
C PHE A 37 -19.25 -21.25 -20.27
N ILE A 38 -20.24 -20.44 -20.66
CA ILE A 38 -20.99 -19.56 -19.74
C ILE A 38 -21.72 -20.36 -18.67
N LEU A 39 -22.44 -21.42 -19.05
CA LEU A 39 -23.30 -22.15 -18.12
C LEU A 39 -22.52 -22.83 -16.99
N PRO A 40 -21.49 -23.66 -17.26
CA PRO A 40 -20.74 -24.31 -16.18
C PRO A 40 -19.86 -23.32 -15.42
N PHE A 41 -19.31 -22.28 -16.08
CA PHE A 41 -18.52 -21.26 -15.39
C PHE A 41 -19.37 -20.45 -14.41
N ARG A 42 -20.54 -19.96 -14.82
CA ARG A 42 -21.49 -19.28 -13.93
C ARG A 42 -21.90 -20.18 -12.77
N ALA A 43 -22.21 -21.44 -13.05
CA ALA A 43 -22.61 -22.39 -12.00
C ALA A 43 -21.49 -22.54 -10.96
N ALA A 44 -20.23 -22.64 -11.38
CA ALA A 44 -19.10 -22.69 -10.48
C ALA A 44 -18.91 -21.36 -9.71
N PHE A 45 -18.94 -20.22 -10.40
CA PHE A 45 -18.75 -18.89 -9.80
C PHE A 45 -19.87 -18.49 -8.83
N THR A 46 -21.05 -19.08 -8.93
CA THR A 46 -22.18 -18.75 -8.02
C THR A 46 -22.43 -19.84 -6.96
N SER A 47 -21.65 -20.92 -6.98
CA SER A 47 -21.77 -22.04 -6.05
C SER A 47 -20.90 -21.88 -4.80
N ALA A 48 -21.21 -22.59 -3.71
CA ALA A 48 -20.37 -22.65 -2.52
C ALA A 48 -19.17 -23.62 -2.68
N LEU A 49 -18.58 -23.71 -3.88
CA LEU A 49 -17.39 -24.52 -4.10
C LEU A 49 -16.22 -23.98 -3.28
N THR A 50 -15.35 -24.88 -2.82
CA THR A 50 -14.13 -24.51 -2.07
C THR A 50 -12.86 -24.87 -2.84
N SER A 51 -12.97 -25.69 -3.88
CA SER A 51 -11.87 -26.08 -4.76
C SER A 51 -11.75 -25.15 -5.97
N THR A 52 -10.53 -25.00 -6.49
CA THR A 52 -10.31 -24.33 -7.78
C THR A 52 -11.09 -25.02 -8.90
N TYR A 53 -11.77 -24.23 -9.72
CA TYR A 53 -12.46 -24.68 -10.92
C TYR A 53 -11.72 -24.19 -12.16
N THR A 54 -11.51 -25.06 -13.14
CA THR A 54 -10.93 -24.68 -14.44
C THR A 54 -11.79 -25.26 -15.55
N HIS A 55 -12.14 -24.42 -16.51
CA HIS A 55 -12.78 -24.82 -17.75
C HIS A 55 -11.86 -24.46 -18.91
N THR A 56 -11.57 -25.42 -19.79
CA THR A 56 -10.61 -25.26 -20.88
C THR A 56 -11.31 -25.40 -22.22
N SER A 57 -10.94 -24.55 -23.17
CA SER A 57 -11.46 -24.58 -24.53
C SER A 57 -11.13 -25.90 -25.24
N PRO A 58 -11.94 -26.32 -26.24
CA PRO A 58 -11.71 -27.59 -26.95
C PRO A 58 -10.34 -27.73 -27.61
N ASP A 59 -9.74 -26.62 -28.04
CA ASP A 59 -8.40 -26.58 -28.65
C ASP A 59 -7.28 -26.33 -27.63
N SER A 60 -7.62 -26.23 -26.34
CA SER A 60 -6.70 -25.93 -25.24
C SER A 60 -5.94 -24.60 -25.39
N SER A 61 -6.44 -23.67 -26.22
CA SER A 61 -5.80 -22.37 -26.46
C SER A 61 -6.10 -21.34 -25.37
N SER A 62 -7.20 -21.54 -24.63
CA SER A 62 -7.74 -20.60 -23.65
C SER A 62 -8.39 -21.37 -22.50
N CYS A 63 -8.32 -20.84 -21.28
CA CYS A 63 -9.07 -21.38 -20.14
C CYS A 63 -9.69 -20.27 -19.29
N GLY A 64 -10.71 -20.61 -18.53
CA GLY A 64 -11.25 -19.81 -17.44
C GLY A 64 -11.06 -20.55 -16.13
N THR A 65 -10.45 -19.88 -15.15
CA THR A 65 -10.18 -20.43 -13.81
C THR A 65 -10.90 -19.61 -12.76
N ILE A 66 -11.41 -20.27 -11.71
CA ILE A 66 -12.01 -19.67 -10.53
C ILE A 66 -11.28 -20.21 -9.30
N LEU A 67 -10.68 -19.31 -8.53
CA LEU A 67 -10.24 -19.54 -7.17
C LEU A 67 -11.44 -19.28 -6.26
N SER A 68 -12.02 -20.34 -5.70
CA SER A 68 -13.24 -20.19 -4.89
C SER A 68 -12.98 -19.83 -3.43
N HIS A 69 -11.74 -20.01 -2.95
CA HIS A 69 -11.30 -19.64 -1.62
C HIS A 69 -10.09 -18.70 -1.74
N PRO A 70 -10.01 -17.60 -0.97
CA PRO A 70 -10.88 -17.19 0.15
C PRO A 70 -12.21 -16.55 -0.26
N PHE A 71 -12.28 -15.97 -1.46
CA PHE A 71 -13.50 -15.50 -2.10
C PHE A 71 -13.36 -15.68 -3.62
N HIS A 72 -14.50 -15.73 -4.31
CA HIS A 72 -14.54 -16.03 -5.74
C HIS A 72 -13.78 -15.00 -6.57
N THR A 73 -12.65 -15.45 -7.11
CA THR A 73 -11.77 -14.67 -7.97
C THR A 73 -11.49 -15.47 -9.23
N ALA A 74 -11.69 -14.86 -10.38
CA ALA A 74 -11.59 -15.52 -11.67
C ALA A 74 -10.45 -14.97 -12.53
N LYS A 75 -9.93 -15.83 -13.42
CA LYS A 75 -8.99 -15.48 -14.47
C LYS A 75 -9.43 -16.08 -15.81
N LEU A 76 -9.54 -15.26 -16.85
CA LEU A 76 -9.74 -15.70 -18.23
C LEU A 76 -8.45 -15.46 -19.03
N GLN A 77 -8.02 -16.44 -19.83
CA GLN A 77 -6.82 -16.33 -20.67
C GLN A 77 -7.16 -16.05 -22.14
N ASN A 78 -6.22 -15.46 -22.88
CA ASN A 78 -6.37 -15.19 -24.30
C ASN A 78 -7.69 -14.45 -24.63
N ILE A 79 -7.94 -13.36 -23.92
CA ILE A 79 -9.24 -12.67 -23.92
C ILE A 79 -9.46 -11.81 -25.16
N LEU A 80 -8.42 -11.24 -25.76
CA LEU A 80 -8.50 -10.28 -26.86
C LEU A 80 -7.50 -10.64 -27.97
N PRO A 81 -7.65 -10.12 -29.20
CA PRO A 81 -6.67 -10.33 -30.27
C PRO A 81 -5.28 -9.80 -29.86
N PRO A 82 -4.20 -10.61 -29.95
CA PRO A 82 -2.87 -10.18 -29.53
C PRO A 82 -2.37 -8.90 -30.22
N ASP A 83 -2.61 -8.74 -31.53
CA ASP A 83 -2.21 -7.54 -32.29
C ASP A 83 -2.89 -6.26 -31.78
N PHE A 84 -4.14 -6.38 -31.33
CA PHE A 84 -4.86 -5.27 -30.70
C PHE A 84 -4.19 -4.86 -29.39
N LEU A 85 -3.80 -5.84 -28.55
CA LEU A 85 -3.12 -5.58 -27.28
C LEU A 85 -1.72 -4.99 -27.45
N HIS A 86 -0.97 -5.44 -28.45
CA HIS A 86 0.32 -4.84 -28.79
C HIS A 86 0.15 -3.37 -29.18
N SER A 87 -0.85 -3.06 -30.01
CA SER A 87 -1.14 -1.69 -30.44
C SER A 87 -1.66 -0.82 -29.28
N LEU A 88 -2.51 -1.38 -28.41
CA LEU A 88 -2.95 -0.74 -27.16
C LEU A 88 -1.74 -0.39 -26.28
N LYS A 89 -0.80 -1.32 -26.09
CA LYS A 89 0.41 -1.09 -25.30
C LYS A 89 1.27 0.03 -25.90
N GLN A 90 1.37 0.11 -27.23
CA GLN A 90 2.05 1.24 -27.90
C GLN A 90 1.35 2.58 -27.63
N GLU A 91 0.01 2.63 -27.65
CA GLU A 91 -0.73 3.84 -27.29
C GLU A 91 -0.49 4.24 -25.83
N LEU A 92 -0.58 3.28 -24.89
CA LEU A 92 -0.35 3.53 -23.46
C LEU A 92 1.07 4.06 -23.17
N LEU A 93 2.08 3.64 -23.94
CA LEU A 93 3.45 4.14 -23.82
C LEU A 93 3.58 5.63 -24.15
N THR A 94 2.65 6.21 -24.92
CA THR A 94 2.66 7.64 -25.30
C THR A 94 2.00 8.55 -24.26
N LEU A 95 1.31 7.99 -23.27
CA LEU A 95 0.58 8.77 -22.26
C LEU A 95 1.51 9.36 -21.19
N PRO A 96 1.08 10.40 -20.46
CA PRO A 96 1.73 10.77 -19.22
C PRO A 96 1.50 9.71 -18.15
N TRP A 97 2.53 9.45 -17.36
CA TRP A 97 2.47 8.51 -16.23
C TRP A 97 2.98 9.19 -14.97
N HIS A 98 2.22 9.02 -13.92
CA HIS A 98 2.46 9.63 -12.63
C HIS A 98 2.81 8.54 -11.63
N GLU A 99 3.94 8.70 -10.97
CA GLU A 99 4.25 7.90 -9.80
C GLU A 99 3.21 8.18 -8.70
N ARG A 100 2.74 7.10 -8.08
CA ARG A 100 1.79 7.07 -6.98
C ARG A 100 2.43 6.25 -5.88
N SER A 101 2.76 6.92 -4.79
CA SER A 101 3.42 6.30 -3.64
C SER A 101 2.85 6.88 -2.35
N ASN A 102 2.33 6.02 -1.49
CA ASN A 102 1.90 6.34 -0.13
C ASN A 102 2.18 5.13 0.78
N ASP A 103 1.64 5.10 1.98
CA ASP A 103 1.73 3.94 2.89
C ASP A 103 1.24 2.63 2.25
N LEU A 104 0.13 2.67 1.50
CA LEU A 104 -0.53 1.49 0.93
C LEU A 104 0.14 0.95 -0.35
N TYR A 105 0.73 1.81 -1.18
CA TYR A 105 1.18 1.40 -2.51
C TYR A 105 2.39 2.16 -3.04
N THR A 106 3.02 1.56 -4.06
CA THR A 106 4.03 2.18 -4.92
C THR A 106 3.89 1.65 -6.35
N PHE A 107 3.37 2.46 -7.26
CA PHE A 107 3.23 2.14 -8.69
C PHE A 107 3.18 3.42 -9.54
N HIS A 108 3.06 3.31 -10.87
CA HIS A 108 2.71 4.47 -11.69
C HIS A 108 1.37 4.25 -12.39
N GLN A 109 0.62 5.33 -12.54
CA GLN A 109 -0.70 5.32 -13.17
C GLN A 109 -0.81 6.40 -14.24
N THR A 110 -1.61 6.14 -15.26
CA THR A 110 -2.09 7.18 -16.17
C THR A 110 -3.15 8.04 -15.48
N ASP A 111 -3.50 9.16 -16.13
CA ASP A 111 -4.83 9.76 -15.91
C ASP A 111 -5.94 8.77 -16.29
N ASP A 112 -7.16 9.08 -15.86
CA ASP A 112 -8.36 8.32 -16.22
C ASP A 112 -8.50 8.17 -17.74
N LEU A 113 -8.65 6.94 -18.22
CA LEU A 113 -8.74 6.63 -19.64
C LEU A 113 -10.17 6.79 -20.19
N ALA A 114 -11.16 7.11 -19.34
CA ALA A 114 -12.55 7.25 -19.72
C ALA A 114 -12.78 8.27 -20.86
N LEU A 115 -11.97 9.33 -20.93
CA LEU A 115 -12.07 10.35 -21.99
C LEU A 115 -10.93 10.30 -23.01
N ASN A 116 -10.04 9.31 -22.93
CA ASN A 116 -8.91 9.22 -23.84
C ASN A 116 -9.38 8.94 -25.29
N PRO A 117 -8.89 9.70 -26.29
CA PRO A 117 -9.35 9.57 -27.67
C PRO A 117 -8.51 8.60 -28.53
N LEU A 118 -7.41 8.05 -28.01
CA LEU A 118 -6.54 7.18 -28.81
C LEU A 118 -7.30 5.92 -29.27
N PRO A 119 -7.16 5.50 -30.55
CA PRO A 119 -8.05 4.50 -31.16
C PRO A 119 -8.21 3.19 -30.40
N HIS A 120 -7.13 2.55 -29.93
CA HIS A 120 -7.20 1.26 -29.26
C HIS A 120 -7.66 1.41 -27.80
N ILE A 121 -7.23 2.46 -27.09
CA ILE A 121 -7.74 2.77 -25.75
C ILE A 121 -9.25 3.02 -25.80
N LYS A 122 -9.70 3.86 -26.73
CA LYS A 122 -11.11 4.16 -26.98
C LYS A 122 -11.89 2.91 -27.31
N ALA A 123 -11.39 2.07 -28.23
CA ALA A 123 -12.05 0.84 -28.61
C ALA A 123 -12.19 -0.13 -27.44
N LEU A 124 -11.14 -0.31 -26.62
CA LEU A 124 -11.20 -1.14 -25.42
C LEU A 124 -12.24 -0.62 -24.43
N ARG A 125 -12.18 0.68 -24.09
CA ARG A 125 -13.14 1.32 -23.19
C ARG A 125 -14.58 1.14 -23.68
N ASP A 126 -14.84 1.48 -24.94
CA ASP A 126 -16.18 1.40 -25.52
C ASP A 126 -16.71 -0.04 -25.53
N TYR A 127 -15.83 -1.02 -25.73
CA TYR A 127 -16.20 -2.44 -25.66
C TYR A 127 -16.48 -2.91 -24.23
N LEU A 128 -15.62 -2.57 -23.25
CA LEU A 128 -15.85 -2.91 -21.84
C LEU A 128 -17.14 -2.26 -21.30
N ALA A 129 -17.47 -1.05 -21.76
CA ALA A 129 -18.69 -0.34 -21.41
C ALA A 129 -19.93 -0.78 -22.23
N SER A 130 -19.75 -1.65 -23.23
CA SER A 130 -20.85 -2.09 -24.10
C SER A 130 -21.83 -3.01 -23.38
N ASP A 131 -23.10 -2.99 -23.80
CA ASP A 131 -24.12 -3.88 -23.24
C ASP A 131 -23.73 -5.35 -23.36
N GLN A 132 -23.06 -5.76 -24.45
CA GLN A 132 -22.60 -7.13 -24.64
C GLN A 132 -21.62 -7.55 -23.54
N PHE A 133 -20.58 -6.73 -23.28
CA PHE A 133 -19.56 -7.09 -22.29
C PHE A 133 -20.09 -6.99 -20.87
N VAL A 134 -20.86 -5.95 -20.54
CA VAL A 134 -21.45 -5.82 -19.21
C VAL A 134 -22.41 -6.98 -18.93
N THR A 135 -23.28 -7.35 -19.88
CA THR A 135 -24.16 -8.52 -19.72
C THR A 135 -23.38 -9.83 -19.59
N LEU A 136 -22.22 -9.98 -20.27
CA LEU A 136 -21.34 -11.12 -20.04
C LEU A 136 -20.88 -11.16 -18.57
N MET A 137 -20.37 -10.05 -18.04
CA MET A 137 -19.91 -9.99 -16.64
C MET A 137 -21.04 -10.29 -15.65
N GLU A 138 -22.21 -9.68 -15.82
CA GLU A 138 -23.39 -9.99 -14.98
C GLU A 138 -23.79 -11.48 -15.07
N THR A 139 -23.69 -12.07 -16.25
CA THR A 139 -24.05 -13.48 -16.46
C THR A 139 -23.04 -14.40 -15.79
N LEU A 140 -21.74 -14.11 -15.88
CA LEU A 140 -20.70 -14.94 -15.26
C LEU A 140 -20.73 -14.83 -13.74
N THR A 141 -20.94 -13.62 -13.19
CA THR A 141 -20.85 -13.41 -11.75
C THR A 141 -22.17 -13.47 -11.00
N GLY A 142 -23.31 -13.33 -11.70
CA GLY A 142 -24.62 -13.19 -11.07
C GLY A 142 -24.83 -11.83 -10.40
N THR A 143 -24.04 -10.82 -10.74
CA THR A 143 -24.09 -9.47 -10.14
C THR A 143 -24.74 -8.49 -11.08
N GLU A 144 -25.66 -7.65 -10.61
CA GLU A 144 -26.25 -6.58 -11.42
C GLU A 144 -25.32 -5.36 -11.51
N LEU A 145 -25.17 -4.80 -12.71
CA LEU A 145 -24.25 -3.71 -13.00
C LEU A 145 -24.94 -2.51 -13.65
N ALA A 146 -24.47 -1.32 -13.29
CA ALA A 146 -24.91 -0.06 -13.86
C ALA A 146 -24.28 0.16 -15.24
N ARG A 147 -25.11 0.30 -16.28
CA ARG A 147 -24.65 0.64 -17.63
C ARG A 147 -24.09 2.05 -17.71
N GLY A 148 -23.06 2.23 -18.53
CA GLY A 148 -22.40 3.53 -18.74
C GLY A 148 -21.52 3.99 -17.58
N HIS A 149 -21.35 3.19 -16.53
CA HIS A 149 -20.48 3.48 -15.39
C HIS A 149 -19.32 2.48 -15.34
N LEU A 150 -18.17 2.92 -15.85
CA LEU A 150 -16.92 2.15 -15.90
C LEU A 150 -15.78 3.05 -15.42
N ASP A 151 -15.00 2.56 -14.46
CA ASP A 151 -13.69 3.13 -14.14
C ASP A 151 -12.63 2.38 -14.96
N ILE A 152 -11.65 3.11 -15.49
CA ILE A 152 -10.59 2.54 -16.33
C ILE A 152 -9.31 3.39 -16.25
N ALA A 153 -8.23 2.76 -15.79
CA ALA A 153 -6.90 3.35 -15.78
C ALA A 153 -5.85 2.31 -16.20
N ALA A 154 -4.69 2.75 -16.66
CA ALA A 154 -3.54 1.86 -16.82
C ALA A 154 -2.59 2.02 -15.64
N GLN A 155 -2.09 0.88 -15.14
CA GLN A 155 -1.11 0.82 -14.06
C GLN A 155 0.15 0.09 -14.54
N ARG A 156 1.31 0.56 -14.05
CA ARG A 156 2.60 -0.10 -14.20
C ARG A 156 3.25 -0.25 -12.83
N TYR A 157 3.74 -1.44 -12.54
CA TYR A 157 4.55 -1.70 -11.36
C TYR A 157 5.98 -2.00 -11.81
N ARG A 158 6.92 -1.19 -11.35
CA ARG A 158 8.36 -1.42 -11.49
C ARG A 158 8.84 -2.36 -10.40
N LYS A 159 10.10 -2.80 -10.50
CA LYS A 159 10.80 -3.53 -9.43
C LYS A 159 10.60 -2.82 -8.07
N GLY A 160 10.19 -3.56 -7.04
CA GLY A 160 9.84 -3.04 -5.71
C GLY A 160 8.43 -2.45 -5.60
N GLY A 161 7.73 -2.27 -6.71
CA GLY A 161 6.35 -1.80 -6.73
C GLY A 161 5.38 -2.82 -6.14
N HIS A 162 4.34 -2.33 -5.49
CA HIS A 162 3.38 -3.13 -4.72
C HIS A 162 2.08 -2.34 -4.50
N LEU A 163 1.01 -3.04 -4.12
CA LEU A 163 -0.22 -2.48 -3.56
C LEU A 163 -0.68 -3.41 -2.44
N LEU A 164 -0.58 -2.96 -1.20
CA LEU A 164 -0.73 -3.78 0.00
C LEU A 164 -2.20 -4.16 0.26
N CYS A 165 -2.46 -4.81 1.39
CA CYS A 165 -3.75 -5.40 1.73
C CYS A 165 -4.88 -4.34 1.78
N HIS A 166 -5.90 -4.50 0.94
CA HIS A 166 -7.11 -3.66 0.89
C HIS A 166 -8.30 -4.47 0.31
N ASP A 167 -9.53 -3.97 0.44
CA ASP A 167 -10.75 -4.71 0.06
C ASP A 167 -11.49 -4.18 -1.19
N ASP A 168 -11.15 -2.97 -1.65
CA ASP A 168 -11.83 -2.25 -2.72
C ASP A 168 -13.33 -1.94 -2.47
N ASP A 169 -13.83 -2.04 -1.23
CA ASP A 169 -15.21 -1.72 -0.86
C ASP A 169 -15.46 -0.20 -0.81
N VAL A 170 -15.60 0.41 -1.99
CA VAL A 170 -15.82 1.85 -2.14
C VAL A 170 -17.22 2.16 -2.65
N GLN A 171 -17.93 2.99 -1.89
CA GLN A 171 -19.23 3.55 -2.26
C GLN A 171 -19.09 5.03 -2.62
N ARG A 172 -19.77 5.47 -3.68
CA ARG A 172 -19.79 6.84 -4.21
C ARG A 172 -21.23 7.28 -4.45
N GLY A 173 -21.83 7.86 -3.42
CA GLY A 173 -23.23 8.28 -3.46
C GLY A 173 -24.16 7.08 -3.69
N LYS A 174 -24.88 7.07 -4.82
CA LYS A 174 -25.80 5.97 -5.17
C LYS A 174 -25.14 4.77 -5.85
N TRP A 175 -23.83 4.82 -6.11
CA TRP A 175 -23.10 3.78 -6.82
C TRP A 175 -22.06 3.13 -5.91
N ALA A 176 -21.86 1.84 -6.06
CA ALA A 176 -20.79 1.12 -5.36
C ALA A 176 -19.99 0.29 -6.36
N ARG A 177 -18.71 0.10 -6.08
CA ARG A 177 -17.91 -0.90 -6.80
C ARG A 177 -18.56 -2.28 -6.59
N ARG A 178 -18.59 -3.09 -7.65
CA ARG A 178 -19.17 -4.44 -7.62
C ARG A 178 -18.24 -5.50 -8.16
N ILE A 179 -17.54 -5.19 -9.25
CA ILE A 179 -16.56 -6.08 -9.86
C ILE A 179 -15.28 -5.29 -10.11
N ALA A 180 -14.19 -5.67 -9.45
CA ALA A 180 -12.85 -5.23 -9.83
C ALA A 180 -12.38 -6.09 -11.01
N TYR A 181 -11.73 -5.47 -11.99
CA TYR A 181 -11.20 -6.17 -13.15
C TYR A 181 -9.79 -5.67 -13.52
N ILE A 182 -8.94 -6.59 -13.97
CA ILE A 182 -7.54 -6.34 -14.32
C ILE A 182 -7.20 -7.08 -15.62
N ILE A 183 -6.95 -6.35 -16.70
CA ILE A 183 -6.42 -6.88 -17.96
C ILE A 183 -4.91 -6.79 -17.91
N TYR A 184 -4.24 -7.94 -17.91
CA TYR A 184 -2.79 -8.05 -17.80
C TYR A 184 -2.11 -7.88 -19.16
N LEU A 185 -1.17 -6.93 -19.23
CA LEU A 185 -0.34 -6.60 -20.38
C LEU A 185 1.15 -6.82 -20.09
N VAL A 186 1.44 -7.73 -19.16
CA VAL A 186 2.80 -8.15 -18.79
C VAL A 186 3.53 -8.75 -20.00
N ASP A 187 4.83 -8.93 -19.85
CA ASP A 187 5.63 -9.69 -20.82
C ASP A 187 5.08 -11.13 -20.97
N GLU A 188 5.13 -11.72 -22.17
CA GLU A 188 4.64 -13.09 -22.41
C GLU A 188 5.40 -14.15 -21.59
N GLN A 189 6.64 -13.86 -21.19
CA GLN A 189 7.44 -14.73 -20.32
C GLN A 189 7.34 -14.35 -18.84
N TRP A 190 6.34 -13.57 -18.43
CA TRP A 190 6.10 -13.28 -17.00
C TRP A 190 5.82 -14.56 -16.22
N ALA A 191 6.55 -14.77 -15.14
CA ALA A 191 6.48 -15.97 -14.32
C ALA A 191 6.22 -15.63 -12.84
N GLU A 192 5.99 -16.64 -12.01
CA GLU A 192 5.65 -16.45 -10.60
C GLU A 192 6.81 -15.77 -9.84
N GLU A 193 8.05 -16.10 -10.18
CA GLU A 193 9.26 -15.52 -9.60
C GLU A 193 9.47 -14.02 -9.90
N ASP A 194 8.77 -13.48 -10.91
CA ASP A 194 8.79 -12.05 -11.23
C ASP A 194 7.92 -11.22 -10.26
N GLY A 195 7.13 -11.89 -9.42
CA GLY A 195 6.23 -11.27 -8.46
C GLY A 195 4.97 -10.68 -9.10
N GLY A 196 4.30 -9.78 -8.39
CA GLY A 196 3.11 -9.10 -8.94
C GLY A 196 1.84 -9.95 -9.00
N ALA A 197 1.80 -11.08 -8.31
CA ALA A 197 0.58 -11.85 -8.18
C ALA A 197 -0.53 -11.03 -7.52
N LEU A 198 -1.78 -11.24 -7.96
CA LEU A 198 -2.93 -10.84 -7.17
C LEU A 198 -3.08 -11.87 -6.03
N GLY A 199 -2.63 -11.50 -4.83
CA GLY A 199 -2.72 -12.33 -3.64
C GLY A 199 -4.06 -12.12 -2.92
N LEU A 200 -4.69 -13.19 -2.47
CA LEU A 200 -6.02 -13.18 -1.84
C LEU A 200 -5.90 -13.60 -0.37
N TYR A 201 -6.38 -12.75 0.54
CA TYR A 201 -6.33 -12.99 1.98
C TYR A 201 -7.53 -13.79 2.48
N THR A 202 -7.31 -14.73 3.40
CA THR A 202 -8.37 -15.25 4.26
C THR A 202 -8.83 -14.20 5.25
N ASN A 203 -10.04 -14.41 5.79
CA ASN A 203 -10.59 -13.60 6.86
C ASN A 203 -10.78 -14.46 8.12
N ASP A 204 -10.58 -13.87 9.29
CA ASP A 204 -10.94 -14.49 10.57
C ASP A 204 -12.44 -14.39 10.86
N ASP A 205 -12.87 -14.91 12.02
CA ASP A 205 -14.28 -14.89 12.46
C ASP A 205 -14.83 -13.46 12.64
N ALA A 206 -13.95 -12.46 12.78
CA ALA A 206 -14.29 -11.04 12.85
C ALA A 206 -14.20 -10.37 11.47
N GLY A 207 -14.03 -11.11 10.37
CA GLY A 207 -13.93 -10.56 9.03
C GLY A 207 -12.62 -9.82 8.74
N GLN A 208 -11.62 -9.90 9.60
CA GLN A 208 -10.32 -9.23 9.42
C GLN A 208 -9.39 -10.09 8.56
N PRO A 209 -8.60 -9.52 7.63
CA PRO A 209 -7.67 -10.30 6.82
C PRO A 209 -6.56 -10.92 7.67
N ASN A 210 -6.12 -12.12 7.28
CA ASN A 210 -5.06 -12.86 7.98
C ASN A 210 -3.86 -13.19 7.08
N GLU A 211 -4.00 -14.16 6.17
CA GLU A 211 -2.90 -14.66 5.35
C GLU A 211 -3.29 -14.85 3.89
N VAL A 212 -2.32 -14.70 2.98
CA VAL A 212 -2.51 -14.95 1.55
C VAL A 212 -2.48 -16.46 1.27
N VAL A 213 -3.63 -17.04 0.93
CA VAL A 213 -3.77 -18.49 0.67
C VAL A 213 -3.91 -18.84 -0.81
N ALA A 214 -4.19 -17.84 -1.66
CA ALA A 214 -4.41 -18.04 -3.08
C ALA A 214 -3.82 -16.89 -3.89
N ARG A 215 -3.35 -17.19 -5.11
CA ARG A 215 -2.64 -16.25 -5.98
C ARG A 215 -3.11 -16.39 -7.43
N LEU A 216 -3.33 -15.26 -8.10
CA LEU A 216 -3.39 -15.20 -9.56
C LEU A 216 -2.12 -14.54 -10.10
N THR A 217 -1.25 -15.35 -10.68
CA THR A 217 -0.07 -14.85 -11.40
C THR A 217 -0.51 -14.09 -12.66
N PRO A 218 -0.03 -12.85 -12.88
CA PRO A 218 -0.36 -12.09 -14.07
C PRO A 218 0.22 -12.77 -15.30
N GLU A 219 -0.54 -12.75 -16.39
CA GLU A 219 -0.17 -13.40 -17.65
C GLU A 219 -0.64 -12.52 -18.80
N PHE A 220 0.17 -12.40 -19.85
CA PHE A 220 -0.20 -11.59 -21.01
C PHE A 220 -1.57 -12.02 -21.57
N ASN A 221 -2.39 -11.04 -21.96
CA ASN A 221 -3.72 -11.28 -22.54
C ASN A 221 -4.66 -12.07 -21.62
N SER A 222 -4.61 -11.82 -20.31
CA SER A 222 -5.56 -12.40 -19.36
C SER A 222 -6.36 -11.33 -18.61
N LEU A 223 -7.58 -11.68 -18.23
CA LEU A 223 -8.49 -10.87 -17.41
C LEU A 223 -8.62 -11.51 -16.04
N GLY A 224 -8.11 -10.88 -14.99
CA GLY A 224 -8.47 -11.19 -13.61
C GLY A 224 -9.70 -10.38 -13.18
N PHE A 225 -10.63 -10.97 -12.43
CA PHE A 225 -11.75 -10.23 -11.83
C PHE A 225 -12.30 -10.91 -10.58
N PHE A 226 -12.90 -10.13 -9.68
CA PHE A 226 -13.54 -10.62 -8.47
C PHE A 226 -14.64 -9.66 -8.00
N LEU A 227 -15.51 -10.14 -7.11
CA LEU A 227 -16.53 -9.30 -6.48
C LEU A 227 -15.93 -8.48 -5.35
N THR A 228 -16.22 -7.18 -5.33
CA THR A 228 -15.78 -6.28 -4.25
C THR A 228 -16.77 -6.33 -3.07
N GLY A 229 -16.27 -6.29 -1.84
CA GLY A 229 -17.05 -6.20 -0.63
C GLY A 229 -16.18 -6.24 0.63
N LEU A 230 -16.82 -6.27 1.80
CA LEU A 230 -16.16 -6.15 3.11
C LEU A 230 -15.11 -7.23 3.45
N VAL A 231 -15.04 -8.30 2.66
CA VAL A 231 -14.14 -9.43 2.89
C VAL A 231 -13.27 -9.76 1.66
N SER A 232 -13.29 -8.94 0.61
CA SER A 232 -12.48 -9.16 -0.60
C SER A 232 -11.04 -8.64 -0.46
N PHE A 233 -10.40 -8.92 0.68
CA PHE A 233 -9.04 -8.44 0.94
C PHE A 233 -8.02 -9.07 0.00
N HIS A 234 -7.25 -8.22 -0.68
CA HIS A 234 -6.27 -8.64 -1.66
C HIS A 234 -5.07 -7.70 -1.71
N THR A 235 -4.05 -8.11 -2.45
CA THR A 235 -2.79 -7.37 -2.64
C THR A 235 -2.28 -7.56 -4.06
N VAL A 236 -1.54 -6.59 -4.58
CA VAL A 236 -0.56 -6.83 -5.66
C VAL A 236 0.78 -7.07 -4.97
N GLU A 237 1.19 -8.34 -4.95
CA GLU A 237 2.47 -8.73 -4.36
C GLU A 237 3.63 -7.98 -5.04
N GLU A 238 4.72 -7.82 -4.30
CA GLU A 238 5.86 -7.02 -4.75
C GLU A 238 6.43 -7.53 -6.09
N ILE A 239 6.84 -6.61 -6.96
CA ILE A 239 7.54 -6.97 -8.20
C ILE A 239 9.02 -7.23 -7.92
N THR A 240 9.47 -8.47 -8.16
CA THR A 240 10.81 -8.96 -7.83
C THR A 240 11.66 -9.28 -9.06
N VAL A 241 11.26 -8.76 -10.24
CA VAL A 241 11.97 -8.94 -11.50
C VAL A 241 13.48 -8.72 -11.39
N LYS A 242 14.25 -9.60 -12.03
CA LYS A 242 15.72 -9.47 -12.11
C LYS A 242 16.14 -8.35 -13.05
N ASP A 243 15.46 -8.22 -14.19
CA ASP A 243 15.68 -7.12 -15.15
C ASP A 243 14.74 -5.95 -14.81
N PRO A 244 15.25 -4.81 -14.31
CA PRO A 244 14.42 -3.67 -13.92
C PRO A 244 13.70 -2.98 -15.09
N ARG A 245 14.01 -3.36 -16.35
CA ARG A 245 13.28 -2.88 -17.54
C ARG A 245 11.96 -3.60 -17.74
N ARG A 246 11.78 -4.78 -17.11
CA ARG A 246 10.50 -5.49 -17.12
C ARG A 246 9.60 -4.84 -16.07
N GLU A 247 8.38 -4.52 -16.47
CA GLU A 247 7.38 -3.89 -15.62
C GLU A 247 6.08 -4.71 -15.71
N ARG A 248 5.32 -4.75 -14.62
CA ARG A 248 3.99 -5.38 -14.62
C ARG A 248 2.96 -4.36 -15.10
N TRP A 249 2.48 -4.52 -16.33
CA TRP A 249 1.48 -3.63 -16.92
C TRP A 249 0.07 -4.22 -16.80
N SER A 250 -0.89 -3.36 -16.50
CA SER A 250 -2.31 -3.70 -16.56
C SER A 250 -3.18 -2.52 -16.97
N VAL A 251 -4.34 -2.83 -17.55
CA VAL A 251 -5.49 -1.92 -17.58
C VAL A 251 -6.47 -2.43 -16.53
N THR A 252 -6.85 -1.58 -15.59
CA THR A 252 -7.62 -1.96 -14.40
C THR A 252 -8.78 -0.99 -14.18
N GLY A 253 -9.78 -1.44 -13.43
CA GLY A 253 -10.86 -0.59 -12.97
C GLY A 253 -11.98 -1.36 -12.33
N TRP A 254 -13.16 -0.74 -12.28
CA TRP A 254 -14.34 -1.32 -11.64
C TRP A 254 -15.59 -1.14 -12.48
N PHE A 255 -16.43 -2.17 -12.47
CA PHE A 255 -17.84 -2.05 -12.81
C PHE A 255 -18.63 -1.66 -11.55
N TYR A 256 -19.57 -0.74 -11.73
CA TYR A 256 -20.42 -0.24 -10.65
C TYR A 256 -21.78 -0.93 -10.65
N GLY A 257 -22.43 -0.94 -9.49
CA GLY A 257 -23.85 -1.26 -9.33
C GLY A 257 -24.52 -0.32 -8.33
N ALA A 258 -25.82 -0.51 -8.11
CA ALA A 258 -26.54 0.27 -7.11
C ALA A 258 -25.92 0.07 -5.72
N SER A 259 -25.67 1.18 -5.02
CA SER A 259 -25.24 1.13 -3.62
C SER A 259 -26.39 0.67 -2.74
N GLU A 260 -26.10 -0.23 -1.81
CA GLU A 260 -27.03 -0.55 -0.74
C GLU A 260 -26.72 0.37 0.46
N PRO A 261 -27.73 0.82 1.22
CA PRO A 261 -27.47 1.56 2.45
C PRO A 261 -26.69 0.67 3.41
N LEU A 262 -25.47 1.08 3.76
CA LEU A 262 -24.66 0.42 4.79
C LEU A 262 -25.45 0.37 6.10
N ALA A 263 -25.71 -0.82 6.63
CA ALA A 263 -25.95 -0.94 8.05
C ALA A 263 -24.64 -0.58 8.74
N THR A 264 -24.61 0.55 9.45
CA THR A 264 -23.43 1.02 10.20
C THR A 264 -22.89 -0.01 11.21
N GLU A 265 -23.68 -1.04 11.52
CA GLU A 265 -23.35 -2.08 12.50
C GLU A 265 -22.58 -3.28 11.93
N ASP A 266 -22.41 -3.38 10.59
CA ASP A 266 -21.78 -4.55 9.96
C ASP A 266 -20.27 -4.39 9.70
N ARG A 267 -19.67 -3.23 10.01
CA ARG A 267 -18.21 -3.08 9.88
C ARG A 267 -17.52 -3.71 11.08
N PRO A 268 -16.55 -4.62 10.86
CA PRO A 268 -15.85 -5.24 11.96
C PRO A 268 -15.01 -4.22 12.73
N LEU A 269 -14.99 -4.36 14.06
CA LEU A 269 -14.23 -3.49 14.94
C LEU A 269 -12.73 -3.60 14.64
N SER A 270 -12.09 -2.47 14.39
CA SER A 270 -10.64 -2.43 14.20
C SER A 270 -9.92 -2.72 15.53
N PRO A 271 -8.90 -3.59 15.56
CA PRO A 271 -8.10 -3.81 16.76
C PRO A 271 -7.26 -2.58 17.12
N SER A 272 -6.93 -2.43 18.42
CA SER A 272 -6.01 -1.37 18.87
C SER A 272 -4.65 -1.50 18.18
N LEU A 273 -4.19 -0.43 17.52
CA LEU A 273 -2.89 -0.39 16.84
C LEU A 273 -1.72 -0.28 17.82
N LEU A 274 -1.92 0.24 19.03
CA LEU A 274 -0.85 0.44 19.98
C LEU A 274 -1.05 -0.42 21.24
N PRO A 275 0.04 -0.82 21.91
CA PRO A 275 -0.06 -1.36 23.26
C PRO A 275 -0.73 -0.36 24.18
N ALA A 276 -1.34 -0.88 25.25
CA ALA A 276 -1.87 -0.04 26.32
C ALA A 276 -0.75 0.83 26.92
N LEU A 277 -1.08 2.10 27.19
CA LEU A 277 -0.24 2.96 28.01
C LEU A 277 -0.09 2.35 29.41
N GLN A 278 1.13 2.41 29.95
CA GLN A 278 1.46 1.92 31.28
C GLN A 278 2.18 3.03 32.07
N PRO A 279 1.91 3.18 33.39
CA PRO A 279 2.67 4.09 34.26
C PRO A 279 4.16 3.76 34.27
N PHE A 280 5.04 4.73 34.53
CA PHE A 280 6.48 4.46 34.58
C PHE A 280 6.89 3.54 35.71
N ASP A 281 7.99 2.82 35.51
CA ASP A 281 8.58 2.00 36.57
C ASP A 281 9.32 2.90 37.57
N ASP A 282 8.92 2.87 38.84
CA ASP A 282 9.47 3.68 39.94
C ASP A 282 10.87 3.23 40.41
N HIS A 283 11.53 2.36 39.65
CA HIS A 283 12.89 1.95 39.96
C HIS A 283 13.88 3.01 39.48
N ALA A 284 14.54 3.69 40.43
CA ALA A 284 15.57 4.68 40.13
C ALA A 284 16.71 4.03 39.32
N MET A 285 16.95 4.55 38.12
CA MET A 285 18.03 4.11 37.23
C MET A 285 19.02 5.27 37.01
N GLU A 286 20.20 4.97 36.50
CA GLU A 286 21.24 5.98 36.25
C GLU A 286 21.40 6.19 34.74
N CYS A 287 20.99 7.36 34.21
CA CYS A 287 21.12 7.68 32.79
C CYS A 287 22.54 7.49 32.25
N ALA A 288 23.56 7.81 33.06
CA ALA A 288 24.97 7.71 32.68
C ALA A 288 25.45 6.26 32.42
N LYS A 289 24.66 5.23 32.77
CA LYS A 289 24.95 3.84 32.40
C LYS A 289 24.51 3.49 30.98
N TRP A 290 23.65 4.31 30.38
CA TRP A 290 22.98 4.01 29.11
C TRP A 290 23.29 5.06 28.04
N VAL A 291 23.18 6.33 28.41
CA VAL A 291 23.14 7.47 27.49
C VAL A 291 24.52 8.10 27.35
N SER A 292 24.84 8.58 26.15
CA SER A 292 26.04 9.37 25.88
C SER A 292 26.11 10.60 26.80
N PRO A 293 27.27 10.90 27.42
CA PRO A 293 27.42 12.04 28.32
C PRO A 293 27.04 13.40 27.71
N ASP A 294 27.14 13.52 26.38
CA ASP A 294 26.80 14.74 25.66
C ASP A 294 25.34 15.15 25.85
N TYR A 295 24.42 14.18 25.92
CA TYR A 295 22.98 14.40 26.13
C TYR A 295 22.60 14.60 27.61
N LEU A 296 23.55 14.46 28.53
CA LEU A 296 23.38 14.71 29.97
C LEU A 296 23.90 16.09 30.39
N SER A 297 24.54 16.81 29.47
CA SER A 297 25.02 18.17 29.69
C SER A 297 23.86 19.17 29.61
N PRO A 298 23.65 20.03 30.62
CA PRO A 298 22.58 21.03 30.61
C PRO A 298 22.62 21.93 29.36
N LYS A 299 23.82 22.34 28.95
CA LYS A 299 23.99 23.17 27.75
C LYS A 299 23.48 22.47 26.48
N THR A 300 23.73 21.18 26.34
CA THR A 300 23.28 20.41 25.17
C THR A 300 21.77 20.19 25.23
N GLN A 301 21.23 19.94 26.43
CA GLN A 301 19.79 19.79 26.65
C GLN A 301 19.04 21.06 26.27
N ASP A 302 19.52 22.24 26.70
CA ASP A 302 18.94 23.54 26.32
C ASP A 302 18.92 23.72 24.78
N GLN A 303 20.01 23.35 24.10
CA GLN A 303 20.10 23.44 22.63
C GLN A 303 19.13 22.49 21.92
N ILE A 304 18.96 21.27 22.44
CA ILE A 304 18.03 20.29 21.90
C ILE A 304 16.59 20.76 22.13
N GLN A 305 16.31 21.30 23.31
CA GLN A 305 15.01 21.86 23.67
C GLN A 305 14.63 23.02 22.75
N ASP A 306 15.54 23.97 22.51
CA ASP A 306 15.32 25.08 21.57
C ASP A 306 14.97 24.58 20.15
N MET A 307 15.69 23.56 19.67
CA MET A 307 15.42 22.95 18.36
C MET A 307 14.08 22.20 18.35
N PHE A 308 13.76 21.49 19.43
CA PHE A 308 12.50 20.77 19.55
C PHE A 308 11.30 21.71 19.61
N LEU A 309 11.42 22.86 20.27
CA LEU A 309 10.37 23.89 20.30
C LEU A 309 10.09 24.48 18.91
N ASP A 310 11.11 24.59 18.04
CA ASP A 310 10.95 25.09 16.67
C ASP A 310 10.40 24.04 15.71
N GLN A 311 10.90 22.79 15.80
CA GLN A 311 10.66 21.75 14.80
C GLN A 311 9.67 20.67 15.24
N SER A 312 9.24 20.66 16.50
CA SER A 312 8.45 19.59 17.13
C SER A 312 9.05 18.18 16.97
N SER A 313 10.33 18.11 16.59
CA SER A 313 11.05 16.87 16.33
C SER A 313 12.55 17.06 16.48
N VAL A 314 13.24 15.99 16.87
CA VAL A 314 14.72 15.94 16.90
C VAL A 314 15.22 14.51 16.74
N GLN A 315 16.37 14.35 16.10
CA GLN A 315 17.08 13.08 16.03
C GLN A 315 18.45 13.19 16.72
N LEU A 316 18.66 12.35 17.74
CA LEU A 316 19.87 12.28 18.57
C LEU A 316 20.70 11.07 18.18
N ARG A 317 21.82 11.30 17.50
CA ARG A 317 22.73 10.25 17.01
C ARG A 317 23.66 9.76 18.10
N GLN A 318 24.09 8.50 18.00
CA GLN A 318 24.96 7.87 18.99
C GLN A 318 24.41 8.03 20.42
N PHE A 319 23.09 7.83 20.57
CA PHE A 319 22.36 8.11 21.80
C PHE A 319 22.85 7.25 22.97
N LEU A 320 22.98 5.95 22.75
CA LEU A 320 23.51 5.02 23.74
C LEU A 320 25.04 4.99 23.74
N LEU A 321 25.61 4.65 24.90
CA LEU A 321 27.04 4.38 25.03
C LEU A 321 27.48 3.28 24.03
N PRO A 322 28.64 3.43 23.36
CA PRO A 322 29.06 2.50 22.31
C PRO A 322 29.11 1.02 22.75
N ASP A 323 29.65 0.74 23.94
CA ASP A 323 29.77 -0.63 24.46
C ASP A 323 28.40 -1.25 24.78
N VAL A 324 27.46 -0.44 25.27
CA VAL A 324 26.08 -0.87 25.56
C VAL A 324 25.35 -1.16 24.26
N TYR A 325 25.47 -0.26 23.28
CA TYR A 325 24.86 -0.45 21.96
C TYR A 325 25.39 -1.71 21.26
N ALA A 326 26.71 -1.95 21.33
CA ALA A 326 27.31 -3.16 20.77
C ALA A 326 26.76 -4.45 21.41
N GLN A 327 26.53 -4.45 22.72
CA GLN A 327 25.90 -5.58 23.42
C GLN A 327 24.44 -5.79 22.97
N ILE A 328 23.66 -4.71 22.85
CA ILE A 328 22.27 -4.76 22.39
C ILE A 328 22.17 -5.34 20.96
N ILE A 329 23.04 -4.91 20.05
CA ILE A 329 23.04 -5.41 18.66
C ILE A 329 23.46 -6.89 18.62
N ALA A 330 24.37 -7.33 19.50
CA ALA A 330 24.72 -8.74 19.60
C ALA A 330 23.55 -9.61 20.13
N GLU A 331 22.60 -9.01 20.85
CA GLU A 331 21.39 -9.65 21.39
C GLU A 331 20.15 -9.47 20.48
N ALA A 332 20.33 -9.01 19.23
CA ALA A 332 19.23 -8.63 18.35
C ALA A 332 18.28 -9.79 17.98
N ASP A 333 18.70 -11.05 18.10
CA ASP A 333 17.84 -12.20 17.85
C ASP A 333 17.04 -12.58 19.10
N SER A 334 15.77 -12.18 19.11
CA SER A 334 14.83 -12.43 20.20
C SER A 334 13.60 -13.19 19.68
N PRO A 335 12.95 -14.03 20.51
CA PRO A 335 11.66 -14.62 20.18
C PRO A 335 10.66 -13.57 19.69
N SER A 336 9.92 -13.90 18.62
CA SER A 336 9.07 -12.92 17.94
C SER A 336 7.71 -13.48 17.55
N THR A 337 6.71 -12.61 17.55
CA THR A 337 5.34 -12.90 17.07
C THR A 337 4.98 -11.94 15.94
N LEU A 338 4.39 -12.46 14.86
CA LEU A 338 3.90 -11.62 13.77
C LEU A 338 2.60 -10.92 14.17
N LEU A 339 2.60 -9.59 14.12
CA LEU A 339 1.43 -8.77 14.36
C LEU A 339 0.74 -8.38 13.05
N GLY A 340 -0.58 -8.44 13.09
CA GLY A 340 -1.49 -7.99 12.04
C GLY A 340 -2.62 -7.11 12.62
N PRO A 341 -3.78 -7.03 11.94
CA PRO A 341 -4.10 -7.63 10.64
C PRO A 341 -3.41 -6.88 9.46
N PRO A 342 -3.20 -7.53 8.29
CA PRO A 342 -2.40 -6.98 7.19
C PRO A 342 -2.90 -5.66 6.59
N HIS A 343 -4.19 -5.37 6.59
CA HIS A 343 -4.73 -4.08 6.14
C HIS A 343 -4.43 -2.91 7.10
N LEU A 344 -3.80 -3.18 8.24
CA LEU A 344 -3.36 -2.18 9.21
C LEU A 344 -1.84 -2.22 9.44
N ARG A 345 -1.27 -3.42 9.54
CA ARG A 345 0.15 -3.62 9.82
C ARG A 345 0.60 -5.04 9.52
N ARG A 346 1.91 -5.17 9.34
CA ARG A 346 2.59 -6.45 9.31
C ARG A 346 4.02 -6.26 9.79
N TYR A 347 4.33 -6.69 11.02
CA TYR A 347 5.70 -6.68 11.55
C TYR A 347 5.84 -7.67 12.71
N LEU A 348 7.06 -7.94 13.14
CA LEU A 348 7.33 -8.81 14.28
C LEU A 348 7.44 -7.98 15.55
N GLU A 349 6.73 -8.37 16.60
CA GLU A 349 6.98 -7.92 17.97
C GLU A 349 7.91 -8.90 18.65
N LEU A 350 8.97 -8.39 19.28
CA LEU A 350 10.03 -9.21 19.88
C LEU A 350 9.98 -9.11 21.40
N VAL A 351 10.31 -10.22 22.06
CA VAL A 351 10.42 -10.29 23.52
C VAL A 351 11.85 -10.72 23.87
N PRO A 352 12.69 -9.81 24.36
CA PRO A 352 14.07 -10.15 24.69
C PRO A 352 14.14 -11.05 25.95
N PRO A 353 15.18 -11.89 26.09
CA PRO A 353 15.38 -12.68 27.30
C PRO A 353 15.46 -11.78 28.54
N PRO A 354 14.81 -12.10 29.68
CA PRO A 354 14.74 -11.20 30.84
C PRO A 354 16.09 -10.79 31.45
N THR A 355 17.14 -11.59 31.23
CA THR A 355 18.50 -11.33 31.73
C THR A 355 19.39 -10.60 30.73
N SER A 356 18.86 -10.23 29.56
CA SER A 356 19.61 -9.58 28.48
C SER A 356 19.81 -8.08 28.73
N THR A 357 20.84 -7.52 28.10
CA THR A 357 21.10 -6.07 28.09
C THR A 357 19.94 -5.32 27.43
N LEU A 358 19.36 -5.89 26.38
CA LEU A 358 18.19 -5.35 25.69
C LEU A 358 16.95 -5.31 26.59
N ALA A 359 16.68 -6.34 27.39
CA ALA A 359 15.58 -6.30 28.37
C ALA A 359 15.80 -5.21 29.44
N ALA A 360 17.03 -5.04 29.90
CA ALA A 360 17.38 -3.97 30.84
C ALA A 360 17.28 -2.57 30.22
N LEU A 361 17.59 -2.42 28.91
CA LEU A 361 17.35 -1.18 28.16
C LEU A 361 15.85 -0.86 28.09
N LEU A 362 15.00 -1.85 27.77
CA LEU A 362 13.55 -1.64 27.71
C LEU A 362 13.01 -1.12 29.04
N ALA A 363 13.47 -1.69 30.16
CA ALA A 363 13.16 -1.20 31.51
C ALA A 363 13.66 0.24 31.75
N PHE A 364 14.89 0.57 31.31
CA PHE A 364 15.41 1.94 31.39
C PHE A 364 14.54 2.94 30.64
N LEU A 365 14.17 2.64 29.40
CA LEU A 365 13.34 3.53 28.58
C LEU A 365 11.93 3.70 29.16
N ARG A 366 11.47 2.80 30.04
CA ARG A 366 10.18 2.88 30.75
C ARG A 366 10.27 3.45 32.16
N SER A 367 11.47 3.83 32.60
CA SER A 367 11.69 4.39 33.94
C SER A 367 11.34 5.87 34.04
N SER A 368 11.00 6.32 35.25
CA SER A 368 10.84 7.75 35.56
C SER A 368 12.11 8.57 35.31
N THR A 369 13.29 7.94 35.39
CA THR A 369 14.58 8.59 35.09
C THR A 369 14.69 8.95 33.61
N PHE A 370 14.26 8.07 32.71
CA PHE A 370 14.25 8.37 31.28
C PHE A 370 13.16 9.40 30.93
N ALA A 371 12.00 9.33 31.57
CA ALA A 371 10.96 10.36 31.42
C ALA A 371 11.47 11.76 31.80
N GLN A 372 12.20 11.89 32.91
CA GLN A 372 12.84 13.16 33.29
C GLN A 372 13.88 13.65 32.28
N LEU A 373 14.64 12.75 31.66
CA LEU A 373 15.54 13.11 30.57
C LEU A 373 14.77 13.63 29.35
N LEU A 374 13.66 12.99 28.98
CA LEU A 374 12.80 13.47 27.90
C LEU A 374 12.26 14.87 28.21
N THR A 375 11.74 15.11 29.42
CA THR A 375 11.28 16.42 29.85
C THR A 375 12.38 17.48 29.76
N ALA A 376 13.62 17.15 30.15
CA ALA A 376 14.75 18.07 29.99
C ALA A 376 15.05 18.38 28.51
N LEU A 377 14.85 17.44 27.60
CA LEU A 377 15.12 17.58 26.16
C LEU A 377 13.97 18.24 25.39
N THR A 378 12.73 18.18 25.87
CA THR A 378 11.54 18.60 25.10
C THR A 378 10.67 19.63 25.80
N SER A 379 10.87 19.89 27.10
CA SER A 379 9.95 20.63 27.98
C SER A 379 8.57 20.00 28.15
N ILE A 380 8.42 18.72 27.81
CA ILE A 380 7.14 18.01 27.90
C ILE A 380 7.13 17.10 29.12
N ASP A 381 6.17 17.32 30.00
CA ASP A 381 5.87 16.42 31.10
C ASP A 381 5.06 15.22 30.57
N THR A 382 5.45 14.02 30.98
CA THR A 382 4.82 12.77 30.53
C THR A 382 4.35 11.96 31.73
N VAL A 383 3.28 11.16 31.57
CA VAL A 383 2.63 10.44 32.68
C VAL A 383 2.65 8.92 32.51
N ALA A 384 2.64 8.45 31.28
CA ALA A 384 2.64 7.04 30.93
C ALA A 384 3.31 6.86 29.57
N ALA A 385 3.64 5.62 29.21
CA ALA A 385 4.07 5.32 27.85
C ALA A 385 3.64 3.91 27.43
N SER A 386 3.51 3.73 26.12
CA SER A 386 3.50 2.43 25.46
C SER A 386 4.91 2.10 24.98
N GLN A 387 5.23 0.81 24.83
CA GLN A 387 6.52 0.37 24.31
C GLN A 387 6.35 -0.92 23.52
N GLN A 388 7.01 -1.00 22.36
CA GLN A 388 7.20 -2.23 21.60
C GLN A 388 8.62 -2.32 21.08
N LEU A 389 9.21 -3.51 21.15
CA LEU A 389 10.39 -3.85 20.36
C LEU A 389 9.90 -4.46 19.04
N ARG A 390 10.20 -3.81 17.91
CA ARG A 390 9.68 -4.17 16.59
C ARG A 390 10.79 -4.58 15.64
N ARG A 391 10.53 -5.58 14.80
CA ARG A 391 11.38 -5.97 13.66
C ARG A 391 10.56 -6.02 12.37
N PHE A 392 10.99 -5.25 11.39
CA PHE A 392 10.46 -5.22 10.04
C PHE A 392 11.43 -6.01 9.16
N GLU A 393 10.91 -7.05 8.51
CA GLU A 393 11.62 -7.86 7.53
C GLU A 393 11.05 -7.55 6.15
N HIS A 394 11.61 -8.15 5.11
CA HIS A 394 11.03 -8.07 3.79
C HIS A 394 9.52 -8.38 3.81
N GLY A 395 8.70 -7.48 3.26
CA GLY A 395 7.25 -7.61 3.25
C GLY A 395 6.54 -6.94 4.44
N HIS A 396 7.26 -6.35 5.39
CA HIS A 396 6.69 -5.72 6.60
C HIS A 396 6.46 -4.21 6.44
N TYR A 397 5.44 -3.69 7.14
CA TYR A 397 4.94 -2.30 7.03
C TYR A 397 3.95 -1.94 8.15
N THR A 398 3.57 -0.67 8.22
CA THR A 398 2.31 -0.23 8.85
C THR A 398 1.53 0.66 7.88
N LEU A 399 0.22 0.75 8.06
CA LEU A 399 -0.70 1.54 7.22
C LEU A 399 -1.47 2.56 8.05
N ILE A 400 -1.87 3.64 7.40
CA ILE A 400 -2.83 4.59 7.91
C ILE A 400 -4.23 4.06 7.61
N HIS A 401 -5.15 4.19 8.56
CA HIS A 401 -6.51 3.72 8.40
C HIS A 401 -7.52 4.65 9.07
N ASP A 402 -8.58 5.04 8.34
CA ASP A 402 -9.57 6.03 8.79
C ASP A 402 -10.30 5.66 10.09
N GLN A 403 -10.35 4.36 10.42
CA GLN A 403 -11.01 3.86 11.63
C GLN A 403 -10.10 3.80 12.85
N VAL A 404 -8.80 4.07 12.69
CA VAL A 404 -7.87 4.08 13.81
C VAL A 404 -7.37 5.48 14.05
N GLN A 405 -7.72 6.01 15.23
CA GLN A 405 -7.18 7.28 15.69
C GLN A 405 -5.78 7.04 16.27
N GLU A 406 -4.77 7.65 15.67
CA GLU A 406 -3.44 7.72 16.28
C GLU A 406 -3.52 8.64 17.51
N PRO A 407 -2.99 8.24 18.67
CA PRO A 407 -3.07 9.04 19.87
C PRO A 407 -2.22 10.31 19.74
N PHE A 408 -2.65 11.39 20.37
CA PHE A 408 -1.77 12.52 20.68
C PHE A 408 -0.62 12.06 21.58
N GLY A 409 0.58 12.61 21.39
CA GLY A 409 1.69 12.31 22.30
C GLY A 409 3.07 12.50 21.70
N LEU A 410 4.07 12.16 22.53
CA LEU A 410 5.48 12.20 22.15
C LEU A 410 5.91 10.82 21.68
N ASP A 411 6.14 10.69 20.37
CA ASP A 411 6.75 9.50 19.80
C ASP A 411 8.24 9.46 20.12
N VAL A 412 8.70 8.33 20.64
CA VAL A 412 10.11 8.06 20.93
C VAL A 412 10.50 6.77 20.24
N SER A 413 11.39 6.84 19.26
CA SER A 413 11.91 5.66 18.56
C SER A 413 13.43 5.58 18.66
N LEU A 414 13.93 4.46 19.18
CA LEU A 414 15.36 4.13 19.18
C LEU A 414 15.65 3.09 18.10
N SER A 415 16.39 3.48 17.07
CA SER A 415 16.73 2.58 15.96
C SER A 415 17.92 1.68 16.31
N LEU A 416 17.75 0.37 16.10
CA LEU A 416 18.70 -0.68 16.44
C LEU A 416 19.21 -1.35 15.16
N GLN A 417 20.14 -0.68 14.47
CA GLN A 417 20.77 -1.15 13.23
C GLN A 417 22.25 -1.50 13.44
N PRO A 418 22.85 -2.36 12.60
CA PRO A 418 24.30 -2.54 12.55
C PRO A 418 25.01 -1.20 12.35
N THR A 419 26.12 -0.95 13.07
CA THR A 419 26.78 0.38 13.08
C THR A 419 27.45 0.76 11.76
N ASP A 420 27.70 -0.21 10.89
CA ASP A 420 28.33 -0.07 9.58
C ASP A 420 27.31 -0.01 8.42
N LEU A 421 26.02 0.00 8.75
CA LEU A 421 24.94 0.05 7.76
C LEU A 421 24.51 1.50 7.49
N GLU A 422 24.62 1.92 6.24
CA GLU A 422 23.91 3.09 5.72
C GLU A 422 22.60 2.64 5.07
N TRP A 423 21.48 3.22 5.51
CA TRP A 423 20.16 2.85 5.00
C TRP A 423 19.91 3.51 3.64
N ASP A 424 19.56 2.71 2.64
CA ASP A 424 19.16 3.20 1.32
C ASP A 424 17.64 3.46 1.31
N ASP A 425 17.23 4.69 0.97
CA ASP A 425 15.82 5.06 0.80
C ASP A 425 15.09 4.11 -0.16
N ALA A 426 15.79 3.55 -1.16
CA ALA A 426 15.23 2.61 -2.11
C ALA A 426 14.76 1.30 -1.46
N TRP A 427 15.20 0.95 -0.26
CA TRP A 427 14.76 -0.24 0.48
C TRP A 427 13.37 -0.07 1.10
N GLY A 428 12.89 1.18 1.23
CA GLY A 428 11.72 1.50 2.03
C GLY A 428 12.05 1.42 3.52
N GLY A 429 11.07 1.07 4.36
CA GLY A 429 11.30 0.93 5.79
C GLY A 429 11.62 2.22 6.54
N ALA A 430 11.43 3.42 5.97
CA ALA A 430 11.49 4.68 6.73
C ALA A 430 10.18 4.91 7.51
N THR A 431 10.23 5.67 8.61
CA THR A 431 9.02 6.20 9.26
C THR A 431 8.65 7.53 8.61
N HIS A 432 7.39 7.69 8.24
CA HIS A 432 6.83 8.89 7.67
C HIS A 432 5.79 9.48 8.63
N TYR A 433 5.79 10.80 8.75
CA TYR A 433 4.77 11.59 9.45
C TYR A 433 4.08 12.48 8.42
N ILE A 434 2.75 12.48 8.40
CA ILE A 434 1.96 13.19 7.39
C ILE A 434 0.78 13.94 8.03
N ALA A 435 0.36 15.03 7.39
CA ALA A 435 -0.89 15.74 7.68
C ALA A 435 -1.53 16.20 6.37
N ASP A 436 -2.85 16.03 6.21
CA ASP A 436 -3.64 16.48 5.04
C ASP A 436 -3.06 16.12 3.64
N LYS A 437 -2.26 15.04 3.56
CA LYS A 437 -1.51 14.48 2.41
C LYS A 437 -0.08 15.00 2.22
N ASP A 438 0.35 15.97 2.99
CA ASP A 438 1.73 16.47 2.95
C ASP A 438 2.62 15.63 3.88
N GLU A 439 3.81 15.27 3.38
CA GLU A 439 4.85 14.65 4.19
C GLU A 439 5.53 15.71 5.05
N LEU A 440 5.35 15.63 6.37
CA LEU A 440 5.92 16.56 7.33
C LEU A 440 7.35 16.19 7.68
N LEU A 441 7.58 14.91 7.95
CA LEU A 441 8.87 14.39 8.39
C LEU A 441 9.07 12.95 7.93
N ARG A 442 10.30 12.64 7.55
CA ARG A 442 10.73 11.30 7.15
C ARG A 442 12.01 10.92 7.90
N ILE A 443 11.97 9.81 8.61
CA ILE A 443 13.07 9.30 9.44
C ILE A 443 13.52 7.95 8.90
N ALA A 444 14.70 7.92 8.27
CA ALA A 444 15.35 6.69 7.87
C ALA A 444 15.97 5.99 9.09
N PRO A 445 16.00 4.64 9.13
CA PRO A 445 16.72 3.92 10.17
C PRO A 445 18.20 4.28 10.20
N GLU A 446 18.68 4.76 11.34
CA GLU A 446 20.09 5.08 11.56
C GLU A 446 20.58 4.39 12.85
N ALA A 447 21.74 3.75 12.81
CA ALA A 447 22.27 3.02 13.95
C ALA A 447 22.44 3.93 15.18
N ASN A 448 21.99 3.46 16.35
CA ASN A 448 22.11 4.13 17.63
C ASN A 448 21.52 5.55 17.62
N SER A 449 20.40 5.73 16.92
CA SER A 449 19.74 7.02 16.81
C SER A 449 18.40 7.00 17.55
N LEU A 450 18.22 7.95 18.48
CA LEU A 450 16.96 8.21 19.16
C LEU A 450 16.23 9.35 18.44
N SER A 451 14.99 9.12 18.03
CA SER A 451 14.14 10.13 17.40
C SER A 451 13.00 10.49 18.34
N LEU A 452 12.78 11.79 18.54
CA LEU A 452 11.68 12.35 19.31
C LEU A 452 10.80 13.14 18.35
N VAL A 453 9.49 12.87 18.32
CA VAL A 453 8.54 13.59 17.47
C VAL A 453 7.26 13.84 18.26
N LEU A 454 6.90 15.10 18.46
CA LEU A 454 5.60 15.47 19.00
C LEU A 454 4.56 15.37 17.89
N ARG A 455 3.50 14.59 18.13
CA ARG A 455 2.37 14.49 17.22
C ARG A 455 1.14 15.15 17.83
N ASP A 456 0.50 16.01 17.05
CA ASP A 456 -0.79 16.63 17.34
C ASP A 456 -1.98 15.81 16.80
N GLU A 457 -3.20 16.30 17.06
CA GLU A 457 -4.41 15.77 16.45
C GLU A 457 -4.40 16.07 14.94
N GLY A 458 -4.39 15.02 14.12
CA GLY A 458 -4.32 15.12 12.65
C GLY A 458 -2.98 14.69 12.05
N THR A 459 -1.91 14.59 12.86
CA THR A 459 -0.65 14.01 12.41
C THR A 459 -0.68 12.49 12.50
N LEU A 460 -0.59 11.85 11.32
CA LEU A 460 -0.57 10.40 11.16
C LEU A 460 0.85 9.92 10.87
N ARG A 461 1.14 8.65 11.17
CA ARG A 461 2.45 8.06 10.90
C ARG A 461 2.35 6.66 10.32
N PHE A 462 3.36 6.27 9.57
CA PHE A 462 3.52 4.88 9.13
C PHE A 462 4.97 4.50 8.88
N VAL A 463 5.25 3.21 8.90
CA VAL A 463 6.51 2.62 8.43
C VAL A 463 6.29 2.11 7.02
N LYS A 464 7.00 2.70 6.05
CA LYS A 464 6.91 2.32 4.64
C LYS A 464 7.32 0.86 4.46
N PHE A 465 6.64 0.17 3.55
CA PHE A 465 6.96 -1.20 3.14
C PHE A 465 8.45 -1.45 2.92
N LEU A 466 8.99 -2.46 3.61
CA LEU A 466 10.37 -2.92 3.46
C LEU A 466 10.45 -3.97 2.34
N ASN A 467 11.13 -3.61 1.25
CA ASN A 467 11.08 -4.36 -0.01
C ASN A 467 12.24 -5.37 -0.17
N HIS A 468 12.26 -6.18 -1.24
CA HIS A 468 13.27 -7.24 -1.43
C HIS A 468 14.70 -6.75 -1.65
N MET A 469 14.90 -5.46 -1.87
CA MET A 469 16.23 -4.89 -2.07
C MET A 469 16.94 -4.65 -0.74
N ALA A 470 16.21 -4.61 0.39
CA ALA A 470 16.78 -4.48 1.72
C ALA A 470 17.62 -5.73 2.07
N PRO A 471 18.92 -5.59 2.36
CA PRO A 471 19.77 -6.72 2.73
C PRO A 471 19.63 -7.12 4.21
N VAL A 472 18.97 -6.28 5.01
CA VAL A 472 18.80 -6.45 6.45
C VAL A 472 17.37 -6.15 6.88
N SER A 473 17.00 -6.63 8.06
CA SER A 473 15.76 -6.21 8.74
C SER A 473 15.97 -4.87 9.45
N ARG A 474 14.89 -4.09 9.57
CA ARG A 474 14.86 -2.90 10.42
C ARG A 474 14.39 -3.31 11.82
N GLN A 475 15.17 -3.00 12.85
CA GLN A 475 14.75 -3.17 14.25
C GLN A 475 14.74 -1.84 15.00
N GLU A 476 13.77 -1.67 15.90
CA GLU A 476 13.66 -0.47 16.75
C GLU A 476 12.91 -0.75 18.05
N VAL A 477 13.14 0.09 19.05
CA VAL A 477 12.23 0.27 20.19
C VAL A 477 11.33 1.45 19.87
N ALA A 478 10.04 1.19 19.66
CA ALA A 478 9.03 2.20 19.38
C ALA A 478 8.16 2.45 20.62
N MET A 479 8.02 3.71 21.01
CA MET A 479 7.29 4.14 22.19
C MET A 479 6.42 5.35 21.88
N VAL A 480 5.32 5.47 22.60
CA VAL A 480 4.48 6.68 22.62
C VAL A 480 4.29 7.08 24.07
N PHE A 481 4.75 8.27 24.41
CA PHE A 481 4.59 8.87 25.73
C PHE A 481 3.34 9.75 25.75
N ASP A 482 2.50 9.49 26.75
CA ASP A 482 1.31 10.29 27.03
C ASP A 482 1.71 11.56 27.78
N ILE A 483 1.16 12.69 27.34
CA ILE A 483 1.56 14.02 27.78
C ILE A 483 0.66 14.45 28.95
N ALA A 484 1.25 15.04 29.98
CA ALA A 484 0.49 15.57 31.09
C ALA A 484 -0.40 16.73 30.61
N PRO A 485 -1.67 16.82 31.06
CA PRO A 485 -2.51 17.97 30.76
C PRO A 485 -1.84 19.25 31.29
N SER A 486 -1.78 20.30 30.46
CA SER A 486 -1.23 21.59 30.88
C SER A 486 -2.14 22.24 31.92
N GLU A 487 -1.58 22.74 33.02
CA GLU A 487 -2.33 23.45 34.10
C GLU A 487 -2.99 24.77 33.64
N SER A 488 -2.91 25.14 32.36
CA SER A 488 -3.37 26.43 31.80
C SER A 488 -4.74 26.41 31.13
N GLU A 489 -5.45 25.27 31.05
CA GLU A 489 -6.79 25.21 30.44
C GLU A 489 -7.95 25.48 31.42
N ASP A 490 -7.67 25.63 32.72
CA ASP A 490 -8.70 25.84 33.76
C ASP A 490 -9.02 27.32 34.06
N GLU A 491 -8.43 28.31 33.37
CA GLU A 491 -8.62 29.74 33.69
C GLU A 491 -9.53 30.55 32.73
N ASP A 492 -10.02 29.99 31.62
CA ASP A 492 -10.79 30.76 30.61
C ASP A 492 -12.33 30.53 30.61
N ASP A 493 -12.87 29.83 31.61
CA ASP A 493 -14.33 29.68 31.81
C ASP A 493 -14.80 30.24 33.19
N GLU A 494 -14.66 31.55 33.41
CA GLU A 494 -15.47 32.31 34.40
C GLU A 494 -16.11 33.59 33.85
#